data_AF-A0A087U9E4-F1
#
_entry.id   AF-A0A087U9E4-F1
#
_cell.length_a   1.000
_cell.length_b   1.000
_cell.length_c   1.000
_cell.angle_alpha   90.00
_cell.angle_beta   90.00
_cell.angle_gamma   90.00
#
_symmetry.space_group_name_H-M   'P 1'
#
loop_
_entity.id
_entity.type
_entity.pdbx_description
1 polymer ?
#
loop_
_entity_poly.entity_id
_entity_poly.type
_entity_poly.pdbx_seq_one_letter_code
_entity_poly.pdbx_strand_id
1 'polypeptide(L)'
;MATLSCRVMGHPVHSVVWLKNGLPLAASGPVNLVSRDILQINPVRREDSAMYQCFVSNDQEIVQGTAELFVAEDAPVFTYAFSEQAVHPGSPVSLKCSASGNPLPQVTWLVDGYPVPEAYHIRVGDYVSDERTVNSYVNVSSVTVEDGGTYQCIAQNGVRSIDHSRRLNVFGPPFIRQMRNVTALDGQSIVIHCPVSGYPISKVYWEREGRPLPHNHR
;
A
#
# COMPACT_ATOMS: atom_id res chain seq x y z
N MET A 1 -15.11 14.70 6.48
CA MET A 1 -14.93 15.19 7.86
C MET A 1 -13.56 14.74 8.34
N ALA A 2 -12.78 15.63 8.94
CA ALA A 2 -11.53 15.29 9.62
C ALA A 2 -11.59 15.77 11.07
N THR A 3 -10.98 15.01 11.98
CA THR A 3 -10.92 15.32 13.41
C THR A 3 -9.47 15.24 13.88
N LEU A 4 -8.97 16.34 14.41
CA LEU A 4 -7.66 16.46 15.01
C LEU A 4 -7.85 16.57 16.53
N SER A 5 -7.16 15.71 17.27
CA SER A 5 -7.24 15.66 18.73
C SER A 5 -5.87 16.00 19.32
N CYS A 6 -5.86 17.02 20.19
CA CYS A 6 -4.71 17.38 21.00
C CYS A 6 -4.81 16.65 22.34
N ARG A 7 -4.15 15.51 22.50
CA ARG A 7 -4.21 14.77 23.77
C ARG A 7 -3.41 15.52 24.84
N VAL A 8 -4.13 16.12 25.80
CA VAL A 8 -3.54 16.86 26.91
C VAL A 8 -3.36 15.96 28.12
N MET A 9 -2.17 15.95 28.70
CA MET A 9 -1.86 15.28 29.97
C MET A 9 -1.32 16.31 30.96
N GLY A 10 -1.68 16.20 32.24
CA GLY A 10 -1.27 17.12 33.31
C GLY A 10 -2.37 18.08 33.79
N HIS A 11 -2.18 18.68 34.97
CA HIS A 11 -3.13 19.60 35.60
C HIS A 11 -2.38 20.65 36.44
N PRO A 12 -2.79 21.94 36.45
CA PRO A 12 -3.90 22.53 35.71
C PRO A 12 -3.55 22.83 34.24
N VAL A 13 -4.56 22.78 33.36
CA VAL A 13 -4.44 23.23 31.96
C VAL A 13 -5.15 24.57 31.84
N HIS A 14 -4.40 25.62 31.51
CA HIS A 14 -4.93 26.98 31.41
C HIS A 14 -5.51 27.26 30.03
N SER A 15 -4.75 26.96 28.97
CA SER A 15 -5.18 27.23 27.61
C SER A 15 -4.80 26.12 26.64
N VAL A 16 -5.63 25.94 25.62
CA VAL A 16 -5.31 25.16 24.42
C VAL A 16 -5.58 26.07 23.22
N VAL A 17 -4.56 26.32 22.42
CA VAL A 17 -4.60 27.23 21.27
C VAL A 17 -4.23 26.45 20.01
N TRP A 18 -5.07 26.56 18.98
CA TRP A 18 -4.80 25.94 17.69
C TRP A 18 -4.20 26.93 16.71
N LEU A 19 -3.21 26.48 15.93
CA LEU A 19 -2.64 27.21 14.80
C LEU A 19 -2.79 26.40 13.51
N LYS A 20 -2.90 27.10 12.38
CA LYS A 20 -2.79 26.56 11.01
C LYS A 20 -1.62 27.24 10.31
N ASN A 21 -0.62 26.49 9.90
CA ASN A 21 0.62 26.99 9.30
C ASN A 21 1.27 28.12 10.14
N GLY A 22 1.30 27.95 11.47
CA GLY A 22 1.86 28.93 12.41
C GLY A 22 0.96 30.13 12.75
N LEU A 23 -0.21 30.28 12.10
CA LEU A 23 -1.13 31.39 12.37
C LEU A 23 -2.27 30.95 13.30
N PRO A 24 -2.73 31.81 14.23
CA PRO A 24 -3.89 31.52 15.08
C PRO A 24 -5.09 31.06 14.26
N LEU A 25 -5.59 29.87 14.57
CA LEU A 25 -6.73 29.29 13.89
C LEU A 25 -8.01 29.84 14.53
N ALA A 26 -8.77 30.63 13.76
CA ALA A 26 -10.10 31.06 14.13
C ALA A 26 -11.13 30.02 13.70
N ALA A 27 -11.97 29.54 14.62
CA ALA A 27 -13.13 28.72 14.28
C ALA A 27 -14.07 29.51 13.37
N SER A 28 -14.20 29.08 12.11
CA SER A 28 -15.01 29.75 11.11
C SER A 28 -15.36 28.80 9.96
N GLY A 29 -16.58 28.94 9.43
CA GLY A 29 -17.07 28.14 8.30
C GLY A 29 -16.98 26.62 8.57
N PRO A 30 -16.24 25.84 7.76
CA PRO A 30 -16.13 24.39 7.91
C PRO A 30 -15.29 23.95 9.12
N VAL A 31 -14.52 24.86 9.73
CA VAL A 31 -13.61 24.58 10.84
C VAL A 31 -14.28 24.91 12.18
N ASN A 32 -14.48 23.88 13.01
CA ASN A 32 -15.20 23.95 14.27
C ASN A 32 -14.37 23.38 15.42
N LEU A 33 -14.27 24.11 16.52
CA LEU A 33 -13.71 23.59 17.77
C LEU A 33 -14.84 22.89 18.55
N VAL A 34 -14.85 21.56 18.54
CA VAL A 34 -15.85 20.74 19.26
C VAL A 34 -15.62 20.84 20.77
N SER A 35 -14.35 20.85 21.16
CA SER A 35 -13.86 21.15 22.50
C SER A 35 -12.51 21.88 22.36
N ARG A 36 -11.92 22.32 23.48
CA ARG A 36 -10.62 23.02 23.45
C ARG A 36 -9.51 22.17 22.81
N ASP A 37 -9.60 20.86 22.99
CA ASP A 37 -8.64 19.85 22.57
C ASP A 37 -9.06 19.09 21.30
N ILE A 38 -10.24 19.36 20.72
CA ILE A 38 -10.73 18.68 19.51
C ILE A 38 -11.13 19.70 18.45
N LEU A 39 -10.38 19.69 17.34
CA LEU A 39 -10.65 20.46 16.14
C LEU A 39 -11.31 19.56 15.08
N GLN A 40 -12.44 19.98 14.54
CA GLN A 40 -13.18 19.26 13.52
C GLN A 40 -13.34 20.12 12.26
N ILE A 41 -13.07 19.52 11.10
CA ILE A 41 -13.22 20.17 9.80
C ILE A 41 -14.28 19.41 9.00
N ASN A 42 -15.37 20.07 8.64
CA ASN A 42 -16.47 19.46 7.91
C ASN A 42 -17.27 20.48 7.07
N PRO A 43 -17.35 20.34 5.73
CA PRO A 43 -16.61 19.40 4.90
C PRO A 43 -15.11 19.75 4.82
N VAL A 44 -14.26 18.74 4.61
CA VAL A 44 -12.83 18.94 4.37
C VAL A 44 -12.64 19.32 2.91
N ARG A 45 -11.81 20.33 2.65
CA ARG A 45 -11.49 20.82 1.31
C ARG A 45 -9.99 20.95 1.10
N ARG A 46 -9.57 21.15 -0.15
CA ARG A 46 -8.16 21.22 -0.54
C ARG A 46 -7.40 22.28 0.26
N GLU A 47 -8.01 23.44 0.49
CA GLU A 47 -7.46 24.55 1.26
C GLU A 47 -7.25 24.24 2.75
N ASP A 48 -7.81 23.14 3.24
CA ASP A 48 -7.59 22.68 4.62
C ASP A 48 -6.27 21.93 4.79
N SER A 49 -5.61 21.53 3.69
CA SER A 49 -4.26 20.94 3.74
C SER A 49 -3.27 21.92 4.37
N ALA A 50 -2.73 21.58 5.54
CA ALA A 50 -1.87 22.45 6.33
C ALA A 50 -1.18 21.69 7.47
N MET A 51 -0.17 22.33 8.06
CA MET A 51 0.36 21.98 9.37
C MET A 51 -0.53 22.56 10.46
N TYR A 52 -1.23 21.70 11.18
CA TYR A 52 -2.02 22.07 12.36
C TYR A 52 -1.16 21.89 13.61
N GLN A 53 -1.24 22.84 14.51
CA GLN A 53 -0.46 22.83 15.75
C GLN A 53 -1.41 23.12 16.90
N CYS A 54 -1.29 22.39 18.00
CA CYS A 54 -1.97 22.71 19.25
C CYS A 54 -0.92 23.10 20.29
N PHE A 55 -1.12 24.23 20.93
CA PHE A 55 -0.31 24.72 22.04
C PHE A 55 -1.10 24.58 23.32
N VAL A 56 -0.50 23.97 24.33
CA VAL A 56 -1.09 23.80 25.65
C VAL A 56 -0.23 24.55 26.64
N SER A 57 -0.85 25.36 27.50
CA SER A 57 -0.13 26.09 28.53
C SER A 57 -0.68 25.85 29.94
N ASN A 58 0.22 25.93 30.91
CA ASN A 58 -0.09 26.13 32.32
C ASN A 58 0.70 27.35 32.87
N ASP A 59 0.77 27.53 34.19
CA ASP A 59 1.44 28.67 34.80
C ASP A 59 2.97 28.71 34.60
N GLN A 60 3.57 27.58 34.20
CA GLN A 60 5.03 27.39 34.15
C GLN A 60 5.54 27.01 32.76
N GLU A 61 4.69 26.39 31.94
CA GLU A 61 5.06 25.66 30.73
C GLU A 61 4.11 25.96 29.58
N ILE A 62 4.69 25.96 28.37
CA ILE A 62 3.95 25.86 27.11
C ILE A 62 4.56 24.72 26.31
N VAL A 63 3.73 23.77 25.91
CA VAL A 63 4.10 22.65 25.02
C VAL A 63 3.26 22.68 23.75
N GLN A 64 3.78 22.05 22.69
CA GLN A 64 3.09 21.97 21.41
C GLN A 64 3.01 20.54 20.89
N GLY A 65 1.90 20.22 20.23
CA GLY A 65 1.74 19.07 19.34
C GLY A 65 1.52 19.54 17.91
N THR A 66 2.04 18.80 16.94
CA THR A 66 1.91 19.13 15.50
C THR A 66 1.37 17.95 14.73
N ALA A 67 0.55 18.23 13.72
CA ALA A 67 0.00 17.24 12.80
C ALA A 67 -0.16 17.86 11.41
N GLU A 68 0.26 17.14 10.38
CA GLU A 68 -0.02 17.53 9.00
C GLU A 68 -1.35 16.94 8.57
N LEU A 69 -2.28 17.79 8.12
CA LEU A 69 -3.44 17.33 7.38
C LEU A 69 -3.12 17.44 5.89
N PHE A 70 -3.11 16.31 5.19
CA PHE A 70 -3.07 16.27 3.74
C PHE A 70 -4.43 15.86 3.20
N VAL A 71 -5.08 16.74 2.45
CA VAL A 71 -6.36 16.43 1.79
C VAL A 71 -6.05 15.84 0.42
N ALA A 72 -6.14 14.52 0.35
CA ALA A 72 -5.94 13.79 -0.89
C ALA A 72 -7.01 14.16 -1.92
N GLU A 73 -6.58 14.49 -3.13
CA GLU A 73 -7.42 14.97 -4.21
C GLU A 73 -7.85 13.82 -5.13
N ASP A 74 -6.92 12.90 -5.42
CA ASP A 74 -7.10 11.85 -6.42
C ASP A 74 -6.68 10.49 -5.86
N ALA A 75 -7.56 9.50 -5.99
CA ALA A 75 -7.20 8.10 -5.76
C ALA A 75 -6.14 7.64 -6.78
N PRO A 76 -5.34 6.60 -6.47
CA PRO A 76 -4.35 6.12 -7.41
C PRO A 76 -5.03 5.57 -8.67
N VAL A 77 -4.40 5.78 -9.82
CA VAL A 77 -4.84 5.23 -11.11
C VAL A 77 -3.63 4.67 -11.84
N PHE A 78 -3.71 3.45 -12.36
CA PHE A 78 -2.66 2.91 -13.24
C PHE A 78 -2.73 3.60 -14.59
N THR A 79 -1.66 4.31 -14.95
CA THR A 79 -1.44 4.87 -16.29
C THR A 79 -0.76 3.85 -17.21
N TYR A 80 -0.04 2.89 -16.62
CA TYR A 80 0.53 1.75 -17.31
C TYR A 80 0.61 0.54 -16.37
N ALA A 81 0.35 -0.65 -16.89
CA ALA A 81 0.57 -1.89 -16.16
C ALA A 81 1.06 -2.98 -17.12
N PHE A 82 2.00 -3.80 -16.65
CA PHE A 82 2.61 -4.88 -17.42
C PHE A 82 1.59 -5.92 -17.91
N SER A 83 1.90 -6.57 -19.03
CA SER A 83 1.12 -7.70 -19.56
C SER A 83 1.68 -9.04 -19.10
N GLU A 84 0.90 -10.09 -19.31
CA GLU A 84 1.43 -11.47 -19.21
C GLU A 84 2.58 -11.67 -20.19
N GLN A 85 3.59 -12.44 -19.78
CA GLN A 85 4.78 -12.76 -20.58
C GLN A 85 5.11 -14.25 -20.48
N ALA A 86 5.63 -14.83 -21.55
CA ALA A 86 6.19 -16.18 -21.58
C ALA A 86 7.63 -16.13 -22.07
N VAL A 87 8.58 -16.57 -21.26
CA VAL A 87 10.02 -16.41 -21.50
C VAL A 87 10.80 -17.69 -21.20
N HIS A 88 11.95 -17.85 -21.84
CA HIS A 88 12.88 -18.94 -21.52
C HIS A 88 13.85 -18.53 -20.41
N PRO A 89 14.34 -19.48 -19.60
CA PRO A 89 15.40 -19.22 -18.62
C PRO A 89 16.60 -18.51 -19.24
N GLY A 90 17.23 -17.60 -18.48
CA GLY A 90 18.32 -16.73 -18.93
C GLY A 90 17.87 -15.44 -19.60
N SER A 91 16.59 -15.31 -19.97
CA SER A 91 16.09 -14.05 -20.56
C SER A 91 16.02 -12.93 -19.51
N PRO A 92 16.35 -11.69 -19.86
CA PRO A 92 16.05 -10.54 -19.03
C PRO A 92 14.55 -10.22 -19.09
N VAL A 93 13.96 -9.83 -17.96
CA VAL A 93 12.55 -9.43 -17.85
C VAL A 93 12.45 -8.11 -17.09
N SER A 94 11.55 -7.24 -17.56
CA SER A 94 11.17 -6.01 -16.86
C SER A 94 9.64 -5.94 -16.77
N LEU A 95 9.12 -5.97 -15.55
CA LEU A 95 7.70 -5.74 -15.26
C LEU A 95 7.57 -4.30 -14.78
N LYS A 96 6.70 -3.52 -15.43
CA LYS A 96 6.50 -2.10 -15.12
C LYS A 96 5.06 -1.84 -14.68
N CYS A 97 4.89 -1.04 -13.64
CA CYS A 97 3.64 -0.36 -13.33
C CYS A 97 3.88 1.13 -13.16
N SER A 98 3.03 1.94 -13.76
CA SER A 98 3.01 3.38 -13.59
C SER A 98 1.68 3.80 -12.98
N ALA A 99 1.72 4.56 -11.89
CA ALA A 99 0.54 5.03 -11.20
C ALA A 99 0.62 6.53 -10.92
N SER A 100 -0.45 7.24 -11.23
CA SER A 100 -0.66 8.64 -10.83
C SER A 100 -1.58 8.69 -9.61
N GLY A 101 -1.59 9.82 -8.91
CA GLY A 101 -2.44 10.05 -7.76
C GLY A 101 -1.97 11.27 -6.97
N ASN A 102 -2.85 11.81 -6.13
CA ASN A 102 -2.53 12.94 -5.27
C ASN A 102 -3.06 12.68 -3.85
N PRO A 103 -2.20 12.29 -2.88
CA PRO A 103 -0.74 12.26 -2.96
C PRO A 103 -0.21 11.17 -3.90
N LEU A 104 1.05 11.33 -4.31
CA LEU A 104 1.76 10.35 -5.14
C LEU A 104 1.65 8.96 -4.49
N PRO A 105 1.21 7.94 -5.23
CA PRO A 105 1.01 6.62 -4.66
C PRO A 105 2.33 5.90 -4.39
N GLN A 106 2.39 5.14 -3.32
CA GLN A 106 3.45 4.16 -3.11
C GLN A 106 3.11 2.90 -3.92
N VAL A 107 4.09 2.36 -4.66
CA VAL A 107 3.93 1.12 -5.43
C VAL A 107 4.69 -0.02 -4.76
N THR A 108 4.00 -1.12 -4.46
CA THR A 108 4.57 -2.34 -3.86
C THR A 108 4.38 -3.51 -4.81
N TRP A 109 5.35 -4.44 -4.82
CA TRP A 109 5.30 -5.63 -5.67
C TRP A 109 5.19 -6.91 -4.85
N LEU A 110 4.30 -7.79 -5.26
CA LEU A 110 4.15 -9.14 -4.76
C LEU A 110 4.33 -10.15 -5.90
N VAL A 111 4.69 -11.37 -5.54
CA VAL A 111 4.68 -12.55 -6.39
C VAL A 111 4.04 -13.69 -5.61
N ASP A 112 2.97 -14.24 -6.18
CA ASP A 112 2.11 -15.26 -5.55
C ASP A 112 1.66 -14.88 -4.12
N GLY A 113 1.35 -13.59 -3.93
CA GLY A 113 0.85 -13.04 -2.65
C GLY A 113 1.92 -12.71 -1.61
N TYR A 114 3.20 -12.90 -1.92
CA TYR A 114 4.32 -12.57 -1.03
C TYR A 114 5.22 -11.49 -1.61
N PRO A 115 5.95 -10.72 -0.79
CA PRO A 115 6.94 -9.76 -1.29
C PRO A 115 7.90 -10.41 -2.29
N VAL A 116 8.26 -9.66 -3.34
CA VAL A 116 9.27 -10.11 -4.31
C VAL A 116 10.56 -10.46 -3.55
N PRO A 117 11.13 -11.67 -3.74
CA PRO A 117 12.35 -12.08 -3.04
C PRO A 117 13.52 -11.16 -3.36
N GLU A 118 14.33 -10.87 -2.34
CA GLU A 118 15.64 -10.26 -2.54
C GLU A 118 16.60 -11.31 -3.09
N ALA A 119 17.01 -11.14 -4.35
CA ALA A 119 17.98 -12.00 -5.00
C ALA A 119 18.91 -11.16 -5.88
N TYR A 120 20.14 -11.63 -6.12
CA TYR A 120 21.16 -10.85 -6.83
C TYR A 120 20.76 -10.48 -8.27
N HIS A 121 19.91 -11.29 -8.90
CA HIS A 121 19.40 -11.09 -10.26
C HIS A 121 18.08 -10.32 -10.32
N ILE A 122 17.47 -10.00 -9.17
CA ILE A 122 16.20 -9.28 -9.08
C ILE A 122 16.43 -7.89 -8.48
N ARG A 123 15.92 -6.86 -9.13
CA ARG A 123 15.94 -5.48 -8.63
C ARG A 123 14.55 -4.88 -8.71
N VAL A 124 14.05 -4.39 -7.59
CA VAL A 124 12.85 -3.57 -7.52
C VAL A 124 13.27 -2.12 -7.37
N GLY A 125 12.68 -1.22 -8.14
CA GLY A 125 12.98 0.20 -8.03
C GLY A 125 11.89 1.05 -8.64
N ASP A 126 11.85 2.31 -8.22
CA ASP A 126 10.87 3.27 -8.65
C ASP A 126 11.46 4.68 -8.78
N TYR A 127 10.80 5.50 -9.57
CA TYR A 127 11.08 6.93 -9.68
C TYR A 127 9.80 7.69 -10.02
N VAL A 128 9.78 8.99 -9.71
CA VAL A 128 8.69 9.90 -10.07
C VAL A 128 9.06 10.62 -11.35
N SER A 129 8.20 10.58 -12.37
CA SER A 129 8.38 11.37 -13.60
C SER A 129 7.97 12.83 -13.42
N ASP A 130 8.36 13.68 -14.36
CA ASP A 130 7.97 15.10 -14.39
C ASP A 130 6.44 15.30 -14.41
N GLU A 131 5.71 14.35 -14.99
CA GLU A 131 4.25 14.31 -15.01
C GLU A 131 3.62 13.84 -13.68
N ARG A 132 4.39 13.81 -12.58
CA ARG A 132 3.94 13.35 -11.25
C ARG A 132 3.34 11.94 -11.29
N THR A 133 3.95 11.05 -12.05
CA THR A 133 3.59 9.63 -12.11
C THR A 133 4.70 8.80 -11.49
N VAL A 134 4.36 7.90 -10.57
CA VAL A 134 5.30 6.94 -10.00
C VAL A 134 5.47 5.79 -10.99
N ASN A 135 6.69 5.60 -11.48
CA ASN A 135 7.06 4.50 -12.37
C ASN A 135 7.86 3.49 -11.54
N SER A 136 7.32 2.29 -11.35
CA SER A 136 7.94 1.23 -10.57
C SER A 136 8.17 -0.02 -11.41
N TYR A 137 9.26 -0.72 -11.14
CA TYR A 137 9.75 -1.83 -11.93
C TYR A 137 10.19 -2.99 -11.06
N VAL A 138 9.96 -4.21 -11.56
CA VAL A 138 10.70 -5.42 -11.16
C VAL A 138 11.53 -5.86 -12.35
N ASN A 139 12.85 -5.76 -12.22
CA ASN A 139 13.80 -6.15 -13.24
C ASN A 139 14.49 -7.45 -12.82
N VAL A 140 14.41 -8.47 -13.66
CA VAL A 140 15.08 -9.76 -13.49
C VAL A 140 16.12 -9.89 -14.59
N SER A 141 17.40 -9.89 -14.26
CA SER A 141 18.48 -9.83 -15.26
C SER A 141 18.67 -11.15 -16.02
N SER A 142 18.41 -12.26 -15.37
CA SER A 142 18.52 -13.61 -15.92
C SER A 142 17.48 -14.50 -15.24
N VAL A 143 16.31 -14.64 -15.86
CA VAL A 143 15.18 -15.40 -15.29
C VAL A 143 15.52 -16.87 -15.07
N THR A 144 15.09 -17.41 -13.95
CA THR A 144 15.07 -18.83 -13.62
C THR A 144 13.63 -19.33 -13.53
N VAL A 145 13.43 -20.65 -13.52
CA VAL A 145 12.09 -21.23 -13.35
C VAL A 145 11.45 -20.77 -12.04
N GLU A 146 12.22 -20.54 -10.98
CA GLU A 146 11.68 -20.13 -9.67
C GLU A 146 11.12 -18.70 -9.66
N ASP A 147 11.55 -17.87 -10.62
CA ASP A 147 11.10 -16.47 -10.78
C ASP A 147 9.72 -16.37 -11.43
N GLY A 148 9.24 -17.42 -12.08
CA GLY A 148 7.88 -17.45 -12.61
C GLY A 148 6.83 -17.42 -11.48
N GLY A 149 5.63 -16.97 -11.82
CA GLY A 149 4.55 -16.82 -10.85
C GLY A 149 3.58 -15.71 -11.25
N THR A 150 2.64 -15.41 -10.36
CA THR A 150 1.68 -14.32 -10.52
C THR A 150 2.23 -13.08 -9.85
N TYR A 151 2.75 -12.15 -10.64
CA TYR A 151 3.21 -10.86 -10.15
C TYR A 151 2.01 -9.94 -9.97
N GLN A 152 2.03 -9.16 -8.90
CA GLN A 152 1.03 -8.15 -8.57
C GLN A 152 1.73 -6.85 -8.22
N CYS A 153 1.34 -5.76 -8.87
CA CYS A 153 1.73 -4.42 -8.46
C CYS A 153 0.53 -3.77 -7.74
N ILE A 154 0.80 -3.15 -6.59
CA ILE A 154 -0.20 -2.52 -5.74
C ILE A 154 0.17 -1.06 -5.61
N ALA A 155 -0.70 -0.16 -6.06
CA ALA A 155 -0.54 1.28 -5.92
C ALA A 155 -1.51 1.80 -4.86
N GLN A 156 -0.98 2.44 -3.82
CA GLN A 156 -1.76 2.92 -2.70
C GLN A 156 -1.42 4.37 -2.37
N ASN A 157 -2.46 5.17 -2.12
CA ASN A 157 -2.33 6.42 -1.38
C ASN A 157 -3.35 6.48 -0.25
N GLY A 158 -3.38 7.57 0.52
CA GLY A 158 -4.29 7.74 1.66
C GLY A 158 -5.79 7.67 1.34
N VAL A 159 -6.19 7.61 0.07
CA VAL A 159 -7.59 7.47 -0.38
C VAL A 159 -7.97 6.02 -0.61
N ARG A 160 -7.17 5.30 -1.41
CA ARG A 160 -7.50 3.95 -1.90
C ARG A 160 -6.22 3.19 -2.24
N SER A 161 -6.33 1.86 -2.18
CA SER A 161 -5.39 0.92 -2.81
C SER A 161 -6.02 0.30 -4.05
N ILE A 162 -5.27 0.25 -5.15
CA ILE A 162 -5.61 -0.49 -6.37
C ILE A 162 -4.48 -1.47 -6.69
N ASP A 163 -4.79 -2.55 -7.41
CA ASP A 163 -3.82 -3.56 -7.78
C ASP A 163 -4.01 -4.07 -9.21
N HIS A 164 -2.94 -4.61 -9.77
CA HIS A 164 -2.95 -5.28 -11.07
C HIS A 164 -2.05 -6.51 -11.02
N SER A 165 -2.58 -7.64 -11.50
CA SER A 165 -1.89 -8.93 -11.48
C SER A 165 -1.80 -9.57 -12.86
N ARG A 166 -0.62 -10.07 -13.24
CA ARG A 166 -0.41 -10.90 -14.45
C ARG A 166 0.68 -11.93 -14.19
N ARG A 167 0.67 -13.02 -14.97
CA ARG A 167 1.66 -14.10 -14.84
C ARG A 167 2.95 -13.77 -15.60
N LEU A 168 4.07 -14.14 -15.00
CA LEU A 168 5.32 -14.38 -15.69
C LEU A 168 5.48 -15.89 -15.85
N ASN A 169 5.28 -16.39 -17.07
CA ASN A 169 5.42 -17.79 -17.39
C ASN A 169 6.87 -18.05 -17.82
N VAL A 170 7.58 -18.93 -17.10
CA VAL A 170 8.96 -19.30 -17.41
C VAL A 170 9.00 -20.74 -17.89
N PHE A 171 9.49 -20.98 -19.11
CA PHE A 171 9.57 -22.33 -19.67
C PHE A 171 10.48 -23.23 -18.82
N GLY A 172 9.96 -24.36 -18.38
CA GLY A 172 10.68 -25.28 -17.50
C GLY A 172 9.76 -26.23 -16.73
N PRO A 173 10.35 -27.16 -15.95
CA PRO A 173 9.57 -28.09 -15.14
C PRO A 173 8.74 -27.36 -14.08
N PRO A 174 7.63 -27.95 -13.59
CA PRO A 174 6.88 -27.38 -12.49
C PRO A 174 7.75 -27.21 -11.24
N PHE A 175 7.66 -26.04 -10.63
CA PHE A 175 8.33 -25.71 -9.36
C PHE A 175 7.29 -25.13 -8.41
N ILE A 176 7.29 -25.54 -7.15
CA ILE A 176 6.41 -24.99 -6.13
C ILE A 176 7.29 -24.21 -5.16
N ARG A 177 7.06 -22.90 -5.10
CA ARG A 177 7.72 -22.05 -4.11
C ARG A 177 7.27 -22.45 -2.69
N GLN A 178 8.12 -22.20 -1.71
CA GLN A 178 7.79 -22.46 -0.31
C GLN A 178 6.48 -21.76 0.10
N MET A 179 5.50 -22.55 0.51
CA MET A 179 4.24 -22.07 1.09
C MET A 179 4.45 -21.68 2.55
N ARG A 180 3.76 -20.62 3.01
CA ARG A 180 3.78 -20.23 4.43
C ARG A 180 2.61 -20.85 5.20
N ASN A 181 2.81 -21.05 6.50
CA ASN A 181 1.74 -21.50 7.39
C ASN A 181 0.60 -20.48 7.43
N VAL A 182 -0.63 -20.96 7.40
CA VAL A 182 -1.84 -20.14 7.50
C VAL A 182 -2.51 -20.43 8.84
N THR A 183 -2.82 -19.38 9.59
CA THR A 183 -3.62 -19.44 10.82
C THR A 183 -4.93 -18.72 10.56
N ALA A 184 -6.05 -19.33 10.92
CA ALA A 184 -7.38 -18.77 10.73
C ALA A 184 -8.25 -19.00 11.98
N LEU A 185 -9.23 -18.12 12.18
CA LEU A 185 -10.23 -18.27 13.23
C LEU A 185 -11.23 -19.36 12.86
N ASP A 186 -11.83 -19.99 13.87
CA ASP A 186 -12.92 -20.94 13.65
C ASP A 186 -14.09 -20.27 12.90
N GLY A 187 -14.62 -20.98 11.89
CA GLY A 187 -15.63 -20.45 10.97
C GLY A 187 -15.12 -19.49 9.87
N GLN A 188 -13.85 -19.08 9.89
CA GLN A 188 -13.28 -18.21 8.85
C GLN A 188 -13.02 -19.01 7.57
N SER A 189 -13.50 -18.51 6.44
CA SER A 189 -13.12 -19.05 5.13
C SER A 189 -11.72 -18.58 4.75
N ILE A 190 -10.88 -19.51 4.28
CA ILE A 190 -9.53 -19.21 3.79
C ILE A 190 -9.40 -19.58 2.32
N VAL A 191 -8.53 -18.84 1.63
CA VAL A 191 -8.10 -19.15 0.27
C VAL A 191 -6.59 -19.36 0.31
N ILE A 192 -6.14 -20.51 -0.17
CA ILE A 192 -4.73 -20.83 -0.30
C ILE A 192 -4.42 -20.96 -1.79
N HIS A 193 -3.53 -20.12 -2.28
CA HIS A 193 -3.03 -20.20 -3.65
C HIS A 193 -1.76 -21.05 -3.68
N CYS A 194 -1.65 -21.96 -4.65
CA CYS A 194 -0.42 -22.72 -4.87
C CYS A 194 0.55 -21.83 -5.65
N PRO A 195 1.73 -21.47 -5.10
CA PRO A 195 2.70 -20.60 -5.75
C PRO A 195 3.52 -21.39 -6.76
N VAL A 196 2.84 -21.85 -7.81
CA VAL A 196 3.40 -22.71 -8.85
C VAL A 196 4.03 -21.89 -9.97
N SER A 197 5.25 -22.28 -10.30
CA SER A 197 6.02 -21.83 -11.44
C SER A 197 6.37 -22.98 -12.39
N GLY A 198 7.03 -22.68 -13.50
CA GLY A 198 7.20 -23.56 -14.65
C GLY A 198 6.10 -23.34 -15.67
N TYR A 199 6.40 -23.64 -16.93
CA TYR A 199 5.46 -23.49 -18.03
C TYR A 199 5.86 -24.44 -19.17
N PRO A 200 4.90 -25.17 -19.78
CA PRO A 200 3.48 -25.24 -19.42
C PRO A 200 3.21 -26.13 -18.18
N ILE A 201 2.19 -25.79 -17.40
CA ILE A 201 1.71 -26.60 -16.28
C ILE A 201 0.46 -27.36 -16.72
N SER A 202 0.48 -28.69 -16.62
CA SER A 202 -0.64 -29.54 -17.06
C SER A 202 -1.75 -29.67 -16.01
N LYS A 203 -1.38 -29.80 -14.73
CA LYS A 203 -2.34 -30.00 -13.64
C LYS A 203 -1.77 -29.51 -12.31
N VAL A 204 -2.61 -28.83 -11.53
CA VAL A 204 -2.39 -28.52 -10.11
C VAL A 204 -3.49 -29.23 -9.33
N TYR A 205 -3.12 -29.97 -8.29
CA TYR A 205 -4.05 -30.66 -7.40
C TYR A 205 -3.60 -30.47 -5.95
N TRP A 206 -4.55 -30.53 -5.03
CA TRP A 206 -4.31 -30.40 -3.60
C TRP A 206 -4.56 -31.73 -2.92
N GLU A 207 -3.76 -32.03 -1.90
CA GLU A 207 -3.94 -33.21 -1.06
C GLU A 207 -3.95 -32.81 0.42
N ARG A 208 -4.70 -33.57 1.22
CA ARG A 208 -4.67 -33.49 2.67
C ARG A 208 -4.49 -34.90 3.22
N GLU A 209 -3.41 -35.11 3.98
CA GLU A 209 -3.10 -36.41 4.60
C GLU A 209 -3.09 -37.57 3.57
N GLY A 210 -2.52 -37.31 2.39
CA GLY A 210 -2.40 -38.29 1.30
C GLY A 210 -3.70 -38.55 0.52
N ARG A 211 -4.76 -37.76 0.75
CA ARG A 211 -6.01 -37.87 -0.01
C ARG A 211 -6.24 -36.63 -0.88
N PRO A 212 -6.63 -36.80 -2.15
CA PRO A 212 -6.90 -35.67 -3.04
C PRO A 212 -8.11 -34.88 -2.52
N LEU A 213 -7.94 -33.55 -2.47
CA LEU A 213 -9.05 -32.64 -2.18
C LEU A 213 -9.94 -32.48 -3.42
N PRO A 214 -11.26 -32.39 -3.26
CA PRO A 214 -12.17 -32.22 -4.38
C PRO A 214 -11.97 -30.86 -5.04
N HIS A 215 -12.02 -30.83 -6.38
CA HIS A 215 -12.12 -29.58 -7.15
C HIS A 215 -13.53 -29.01 -7.00
N ASN A 216 -13.79 -28.31 -5.90
CA ASN A 216 -15.04 -27.57 -5.76
C ASN A 216 -14.90 -26.20 -6.43
N HIS A 217 -15.41 -26.09 -7.65
CA HIS A 217 -15.73 -24.80 -8.25
C HIS A 217 -16.93 -24.22 -7.48
N ARG A 218 -16.68 -23.37 -6.48
CA ARG A 218 -17.70 -22.46 -5.95
C ARG A 218 -17.29 -21.03 -6.27
#